data_AF-A0A4Q2DL33-F1
#
_entry.id   AF-A0A4Q2DL33-F1
#
_cell.length_a   1.000
_cell.length_b   1.000
_cell.length_c   1.000
_cell.angle_alpha   90.00
_cell.angle_beta   90.00
_cell.angle_gamma   90.00
#
_symmetry.space_group_name_H-M   'P 1'
#
loop_
_entity.id
_entity.type
_entity.pdbx_description
1 polymer ?
#
loop_
_entity_poly.entity_id
_entity_poly.type
_entity_poly.pdbx_seq_one_letter_code
_entity_poly.pdbx_strand_id
1 'polypeptide(L)'
;MDNGTRLINALKNCVNLTTLTIDFHGSVFPADGKCNEELIIRKFLKTGVLFPKVQTLRLDGVSYRTLMNAFRLFDAPSLVNLAVEFWFPWLRGRPLIPKIASQIEYFVRTRSKCEATLRTFCLSDMAATLGELKIFLGALTTITHLTIQKMILIDNLPTGLDLFAWVKEVASSVSNLKVLHVHNLDAECGCLEGQAEFFEVGRKFHVHGGELILDGVSDGLWKS
;
A
#
# COMPACT_ATOMS: atom_id res chain seq x y z
N MET A 1 8.57 -7.42 29.08
CA MET A 1 8.53 -6.21 28.24
C MET A 1 8.14 -6.64 26.85
N ASP A 2 6.88 -6.41 26.52
CA ASP A 2 6.33 -6.64 25.21
C ASP A 2 7.05 -5.79 24.13
N ASN A 3 7.12 -6.33 22.91
CA ASN A 3 7.79 -5.71 21.76
C ASN A 3 7.19 -4.34 21.42
N GLY A 4 5.88 -4.13 21.66
CA GLY A 4 5.20 -2.86 21.40
C GLY A 4 5.68 -1.73 22.31
N THR A 5 5.79 -1.97 23.61
CA THR A 5 6.24 -0.95 24.59
C THR A 5 7.70 -0.54 24.34
N ARG A 6 8.55 -1.47 23.91
CA ARG A 6 9.95 -1.19 23.54
C ARG A 6 10.03 -0.32 22.29
N LEU A 7 9.24 -0.65 21.25
CA LEU A 7 9.16 0.14 20.02
C LEU A 7 8.73 1.59 20.30
N ILE A 8 7.64 1.78 21.06
CA ILE A 8 7.13 3.12 21.38
C ILE A 8 8.16 3.93 22.15
N ASN A 9 8.81 3.33 23.14
CA ASN A 9 9.83 4.01 23.93
C ASN A 9 11.07 4.39 23.11
N ALA A 10 11.43 3.59 22.10
CA ALA A 10 12.50 3.93 21.17
C ALA A 10 12.09 5.09 20.26
N LEU A 11 10.85 5.08 19.75
CA LEU A 11 10.39 6.04 18.75
C LEU A 11 10.00 7.42 19.29
N LYS A 12 9.56 7.52 20.56
CA LYS A 12 9.01 8.78 21.11
C LYS A 12 9.97 9.98 21.07
N ASN A 13 11.27 9.73 21.00
CA ASN A 13 12.30 10.77 20.95
C ASN A 13 12.81 11.04 19.53
N CYS A 14 12.34 10.28 18.53
CA CYS A 14 12.83 10.32 17.16
C CYS A 14 12.08 11.40 16.33
N VAL A 15 12.22 12.67 16.72
CA VAL A 15 11.44 13.79 16.15
C VAL A 15 11.98 14.34 14.82
N ASN A 16 13.24 14.04 14.49
CA ASN A 16 13.91 14.54 13.27
C ASN A 16 14.04 13.49 12.16
N LEU A 17 13.34 12.37 12.26
CA LEU A 17 13.35 11.35 11.21
C LEU A 17 12.62 11.85 9.96
N THR A 18 13.23 11.62 8.80
CA THR A 18 12.60 11.82 7.48
C THR A 18 12.09 10.51 6.89
N THR A 19 12.72 9.40 7.25
CA THR A 19 12.35 8.05 6.84
C THR A 19 12.20 7.18 8.07
N LEU A 20 11.07 6.48 8.16
CA LEU A 20 10.79 5.47 9.18
C LEU A 20 10.42 4.16 8.49
N THR A 21 11.22 3.12 8.73
CA THR A 21 10.93 1.75 8.28
C THR A 21 10.76 0.87 9.50
N ILE A 22 9.67 0.10 9.55
CA ILE A 22 9.39 -0.85 10.62
C ILE A 22 9.04 -2.17 9.99
N ASP A 23 9.88 -3.17 10.24
CA ASP A 23 9.62 -4.55 9.88
C ASP A 23 8.97 -5.27 11.07
N PHE A 24 7.78 -5.79 10.85
CA PHE A 24 7.04 -6.54 11.85
C PHE A 24 7.28 -8.04 11.74
N HIS A 25 7.89 -8.53 10.65
CA HIS A 25 8.21 -9.94 10.40
C HIS A 25 7.01 -10.87 10.69
N GLY A 26 5.81 -10.45 10.29
CA GLY A 26 4.57 -11.20 10.52
C GLY A 26 4.03 -11.16 11.95
N SER A 27 4.72 -10.49 12.87
CA SER A 27 4.31 -10.38 14.28
C SER A 27 3.01 -9.61 14.40
N VAL A 28 2.11 -10.13 15.24
CA VAL A 28 0.88 -9.42 15.60
C VAL A 28 1.26 -8.32 16.59
N PHE A 29 1.12 -7.06 16.18
CA PHE A 29 1.29 -5.95 17.11
C PHE A 29 0.14 -5.98 18.13
N PRO A 30 0.42 -6.10 19.43
CA PRO A 30 -0.61 -6.37 20.42
C PRO A 30 -1.57 -5.20 20.58
N ALA A 31 -2.87 -5.49 20.48
CA ALA A 31 -3.96 -4.58 20.84
C ALA A 31 -5.09 -5.25 21.62
N ASP A 32 -5.06 -6.58 21.78
CA ASP A 32 -6.18 -7.35 22.28
C ASP A 32 -5.90 -7.90 23.70
N GLY A 33 -6.16 -7.07 24.73
CA GLY A 33 -6.93 -7.47 25.92
C GLY A 33 -6.33 -8.41 26.97
N LYS A 34 -5.16 -9.02 26.78
CA LYS A 34 -4.74 -10.14 27.64
C LYS A 34 -3.63 -9.88 28.67
N CYS A 35 -3.04 -8.68 28.75
CA CYS A 35 -1.95 -8.41 29.70
C CYS A 35 -1.97 -6.98 30.29
N ASN A 36 -1.52 -6.84 31.55
CA ASN A 36 -1.49 -5.57 32.31
C ASN A 36 -0.65 -4.43 31.66
N GLU A 37 0.23 -4.72 30.68
CA GLU A 37 0.97 -3.71 29.90
C GLU A 37 0.07 -2.91 28.91
N GLU A 38 -1.21 -3.28 28.83
CA GLU A 38 -2.22 -2.71 27.92
C GLU A 38 -2.63 -1.26 28.23
N LEU A 39 -2.53 -0.76 29.46
CA LEU A 39 -2.85 0.64 29.78
C LEU A 39 -1.93 1.63 29.06
N ILE A 40 -0.65 1.29 28.97
CA ILE A 40 0.37 2.11 28.32
C ILE A 40 0.14 2.08 26.81
N ILE A 41 0.01 0.88 26.22
CA ILE A 41 -0.25 0.72 24.78
C ILE A 41 -1.58 1.36 24.39
N ARG A 42 -2.67 1.18 25.14
CA ARG A 42 -3.96 1.85 24.87
C ARG A 42 -3.88 3.37 24.98
N LYS A 43 -3.10 3.90 25.94
CA LYS A 43 -2.87 5.34 26.03
C LYS A 43 -2.12 5.84 24.79
N PHE A 44 -1.08 5.13 24.34
CA PHE A 44 -0.34 5.48 23.13
C PHE A 44 -1.15 5.29 21.85
N LEU A 45 -2.01 4.28 21.75
CA LEU A 45 -2.91 4.12 20.61
C LEU A 45 -3.97 5.24 20.56
N LYS A 46 -4.26 5.89 21.70
CA LYS A 46 -5.12 7.08 21.76
C LYS A 46 -4.38 8.38 21.44
N THR A 47 -3.14 8.54 21.92
CA THR A 47 -2.40 9.80 21.78
C THR A 47 -1.51 9.85 20.54
N GLY A 48 -0.98 8.70 20.13
CA GLY A 48 0.00 8.57 19.08
C GLY A 48 1.44 8.84 19.45
N VAL A 49 2.29 8.62 18.46
CA VAL A 49 3.66 9.10 18.36
C VAL A 49 3.72 9.99 17.12
N LEU A 50 4.05 11.27 17.34
CA LEU A 50 4.13 12.27 16.29
C LEU A 50 5.52 12.27 15.65
N PHE A 51 5.53 12.15 14.31
CA PHE A 51 6.70 12.26 13.47
C PHE A 51 6.55 13.44 12.50
N PRO A 52 6.85 14.67 12.93
CA PRO A 52 6.51 15.87 12.18
C PRO A 52 7.31 16.00 10.87
N LYS A 53 8.46 15.33 10.75
CA LYS A 53 9.34 15.42 9.58
C LYS A 53 9.36 14.15 8.72
N VAL A 54 8.65 13.08 9.13
CA VAL A 54 8.66 11.83 8.36
C VAL A 54 7.92 12.05 7.05
N GLN A 55 8.67 11.89 5.96
CA GLN A 55 8.21 11.95 4.59
C GLN A 55 8.03 10.57 3.99
N THR A 56 8.78 9.56 4.48
CA THR A 56 8.65 8.18 4.02
C THR A 56 8.35 7.26 5.21
N LEU A 57 7.23 6.56 5.16
CA LEU A 57 6.84 5.53 6.11
C LEU A 57 6.75 4.19 5.37
N ARG A 58 7.52 3.21 5.81
CA ARG A 58 7.50 1.85 5.29
C ARG A 58 7.15 0.87 6.40
N LEU A 59 6.13 0.05 6.18
CA LEU A 59 5.66 -0.97 7.10
C LEU A 59 5.79 -2.34 6.42
N ASP A 60 6.74 -3.13 6.87
CA ASP A 60 7.08 -4.43 6.26
C ASP A 60 6.55 -5.60 7.08
N GLY A 61 6.20 -6.69 6.39
CA GLY A 61 5.72 -7.92 7.01
C GLY A 61 4.49 -7.72 7.89
N VAL A 62 3.58 -6.80 7.52
CA VAL A 62 2.42 -6.48 8.36
C VAL A 62 1.28 -7.48 8.20
N SER A 63 0.66 -7.87 9.32
CA SER A 63 -0.69 -8.43 9.29
C SER A 63 -1.74 -7.30 9.22
N TYR A 64 -2.98 -7.61 8.82
CA TYR A 64 -4.08 -6.64 8.85
C TYR A 64 -4.26 -6.00 10.25
N ARG A 65 -4.20 -6.80 11.32
CA ARG A 65 -4.32 -6.28 12.71
C ARG A 65 -3.15 -5.37 13.06
N THR A 66 -1.94 -5.75 12.66
CA THR A 66 -0.73 -4.96 12.86
C THR A 66 -0.83 -3.61 12.16
N LEU A 67 -1.31 -3.59 10.91
CA LEU A 67 -1.54 -2.36 10.15
C LEU A 67 -2.51 -1.41 10.86
N MET A 68 -3.65 -1.91 11.34
CA MET A 68 -4.61 -1.11 12.11
C MET A 68 -3.97 -0.44 13.32
N ASN A 69 -3.15 -1.20 14.06
CA ASN A 69 -2.51 -0.71 15.26
C ASN A 69 -1.39 0.29 14.95
N ALA A 70 -0.59 0.02 13.92
CA ALA A 70 0.43 0.93 13.43
C ALA A 70 -0.17 2.28 13.01
N PHE A 71 -1.26 2.27 12.24
CA PHE A 71 -1.94 3.49 11.83
C PHE A 71 -2.62 4.23 12.98
N ARG A 72 -3.06 3.56 14.04
CA ARG A 72 -3.52 4.24 15.25
C ARG A 72 -2.35 4.86 16.02
N LEU A 73 -1.19 4.22 15.99
CA LEU A 73 -0.03 4.63 16.75
C LEU A 73 0.71 5.82 16.13
N PHE A 74 0.81 5.90 14.81
CA PHE A 74 1.68 6.91 14.16
C PHE A 74 0.89 8.11 13.65
N ASP A 75 1.46 9.30 13.85
CA ASP A 75 1.01 10.55 13.24
C ASP A 75 2.17 11.12 12.40
N ALA A 76 1.99 11.20 11.08
CA ALA A 76 3.01 11.67 10.13
C ALA A 76 2.42 12.72 9.16
N PRO A 77 2.24 13.99 9.59
CA PRO A 77 1.55 15.00 8.79
C PRO A 77 2.30 15.41 7.51
N SER A 78 3.63 15.25 7.48
CA SER A 78 4.45 15.55 6.31
C SER A 78 4.72 14.34 5.41
N LEU A 79 3.94 13.26 5.57
CA LEU A 79 4.14 12.02 4.82
C LEU A 79 3.89 12.23 3.32
N VAL A 80 4.87 11.83 2.51
CA VAL A 80 4.84 11.91 1.04
C VAL A 80 4.74 10.51 0.43
N ASN A 81 5.44 9.54 1.02
CA ASN A 81 5.56 8.18 0.55
C ASN A 81 5.11 7.21 1.64
N LEU A 82 4.13 6.37 1.32
CA LEU A 82 3.69 5.28 2.19
C LEU A 82 3.88 3.95 1.47
N ALA A 83 4.61 3.03 2.09
CA ALA A 83 4.80 1.68 1.60
C ALA A 83 4.30 0.67 2.64
N VAL A 84 3.50 -0.30 2.18
CA VAL A 84 2.95 -1.36 3.02
C VAL A 84 3.19 -2.71 2.33
N GLU A 85 3.98 -3.56 2.98
CA GLU A 85 4.22 -4.94 2.54
C GLU A 85 3.55 -5.90 3.52
N PHE A 86 2.58 -6.68 3.03
CA PHE A 86 1.83 -7.59 3.87
C PHE A 86 2.56 -8.91 4.07
N TRP A 87 2.38 -9.51 5.24
CA TRP A 87 2.79 -10.88 5.46
C TRP A 87 1.75 -11.84 4.84
N PHE A 88 2.09 -12.30 3.65
CA PHE A 88 1.28 -13.08 2.71
C PHE A 88 0.51 -14.32 3.26
N PRO A 89 1.00 -15.10 4.26
CA PRO A 89 0.31 -16.33 4.69
C PRO A 89 -1.14 -16.13 5.20
N TRP A 90 -1.52 -14.92 5.59
CA TRP A 90 -2.85 -14.63 6.16
C TRP A 90 -3.89 -14.17 5.14
N LEU A 91 -3.50 -13.92 3.89
CA LEU A 91 -4.40 -13.35 2.88
C LEU A 91 -5.10 -14.39 2.00
N ARG A 92 -4.75 -15.68 2.13
CA ARG A 92 -5.47 -16.75 1.41
C ARG A 92 -6.92 -16.83 1.89
N GLY A 93 -7.85 -16.43 1.03
CA GLY A 93 -9.29 -16.66 1.18
C GLY A 93 -10.08 -15.64 2.01
N ARG A 94 -9.56 -14.44 2.30
CA ARG A 94 -10.37 -13.38 2.96
C ARG A 94 -10.30 -12.03 2.24
N PRO A 95 -11.45 -11.46 1.83
CA PRO A 95 -11.53 -10.10 1.29
C PRO A 95 -11.26 -9.09 2.42
N LEU A 96 -10.01 -8.64 2.54
CA LEU A 96 -9.59 -7.67 3.56
C LEU A 96 -9.36 -6.27 2.97
N ILE A 97 -9.42 -6.13 1.65
CA ILE A 97 -9.08 -4.89 0.96
C ILE A 97 -10.01 -3.74 1.31
N PRO A 98 -11.35 -3.90 1.38
CA PRO A 98 -12.21 -2.79 1.80
C PRO A 98 -11.86 -2.30 3.20
N LYS A 99 -11.50 -3.22 4.10
CA LYS A 99 -11.08 -2.87 5.46
C LYS A 99 -9.73 -2.16 5.46
N ILE A 100 -8.77 -2.62 4.66
CA ILE A 100 -7.47 -1.97 4.50
C ILE A 100 -7.64 -0.55 3.92
N ALA A 101 -8.51 -0.39 2.91
CA ALA A 101 -8.87 0.90 2.32
C ALA A 101 -9.34 1.87 3.40
N SER A 102 -10.33 1.48 4.20
CA SER A 102 -10.85 2.33 5.27
C SER A 102 -9.81 2.68 6.33
N GLN A 103 -8.86 1.78 6.61
CA GLN A 103 -7.78 2.07 7.56
C GLN A 103 -6.76 3.06 7.00
N ILE A 104 -6.41 2.93 5.72
CA ILE A 104 -5.52 3.89 5.06
C ILE A 104 -6.20 5.25 4.97
N GLU A 105 -7.48 5.29 4.58
CA GLU A 105 -8.23 6.54 4.51
C GLU A 105 -8.30 7.22 5.89
N TYR A 106 -8.64 6.47 6.95
CA TYR A 106 -8.63 6.98 8.32
C TYR A 106 -7.24 7.53 8.69
N PHE A 107 -6.18 6.79 8.37
CA PHE A 107 -4.82 7.22 8.64
C PHE A 107 -4.47 8.53 7.93
N VAL A 108 -4.77 8.62 6.64
CA VAL A 108 -4.39 9.76 5.78
C VAL A 108 -5.23 11.00 6.10
N ARG A 109 -6.54 10.87 6.22
CA ARG A 109 -7.46 12.00 6.38
C ARG A 109 -7.64 12.43 7.83
N THR A 110 -7.77 11.47 8.75
CA THR A 110 -8.16 11.74 10.14
C THR A 110 -6.97 11.76 11.08
N ARG A 111 -6.12 10.73 11.00
CA ARG A 111 -5.06 10.49 11.97
C ARG A 111 -3.83 11.36 11.71
N SER A 112 -3.10 11.07 10.64
CA SER A 112 -1.91 11.80 10.22
C SER A 112 -2.21 13.10 9.52
N LYS A 113 -3.40 13.24 8.90
CA LYS A 113 -3.81 14.43 8.14
C LYS A 113 -2.82 14.80 7.02
N CYS A 114 -2.25 13.78 6.37
CA CYS A 114 -1.26 13.92 5.31
C CYS A 114 -1.87 13.83 3.91
N GLU A 115 -3.19 13.93 3.76
CA GLU A 115 -3.86 13.89 2.45
C GLU A 115 -3.25 14.88 1.45
N ALA A 116 -2.93 16.10 1.91
CA ALA A 116 -2.37 17.16 1.08
C ALA A 116 -0.93 16.89 0.64
N THR A 117 -0.19 16.02 1.32
CA THR A 117 1.25 15.76 1.11
C THR A 117 1.53 14.37 0.52
N LEU A 118 0.68 13.39 0.77
CA LEU A 118 0.82 12.03 0.27
C LEU A 118 0.74 12.01 -1.26
N ARG A 119 1.74 11.43 -1.92
CA ARG A 119 1.85 11.36 -3.38
C ARG A 119 2.18 9.97 -3.90
N THR A 120 2.95 9.20 -3.14
CA THR A 120 3.40 7.88 -3.54
C THR A 120 2.84 6.85 -2.59
N PHE A 121 2.26 5.80 -3.17
CA PHE A 121 1.78 4.66 -2.41
C PHE A 121 2.27 3.36 -3.02
N CYS A 122 2.85 2.51 -2.18
CA CYS A 122 3.33 1.19 -2.57
C CYS A 122 2.60 0.12 -1.74
N LEU A 123 2.07 -0.87 -2.44
CA LEU A 123 1.34 -1.97 -1.85
C LEU A 123 1.91 -3.29 -2.36
N SER A 124 2.43 -4.11 -1.42
CA SER A 124 3.12 -5.36 -1.75
C SER A 124 2.53 -6.57 -1.03
N ASP A 125 2.69 -7.74 -1.67
CA ASP A 125 2.46 -9.07 -1.09
C ASP A 125 1.02 -9.27 -0.60
N MET A 126 0.06 -8.98 -1.48
CA MET A 126 -1.36 -8.99 -1.14
C MET A 126 -2.22 -9.83 -2.09
N ALA A 127 -3.44 -10.14 -1.69
CA ALA A 127 -4.44 -10.76 -2.56
C ALA A 127 -5.70 -9.88 -2.62
N ALA A 128 -6.23 -9.65 -3.82
CA ALA A 128 -7.39 -8.80 -4.06
C ALA A 128 -8.19 -9.23 -5.29
N THR A 129 -9.48 -8.95 -5.27
CA THR A 129 -10.28 -8.84 -6.51
C THR A 129 -10.05 -7.47 -7.17
N LEU A 130 -10.29 -7.36 -8.47
CA LEU A 130 -10.29 -6.11 -9.22
C LEU A 130 -11.32 -5.12 -8.64
N GLY A 131 -12.51 -5.59 -8.28
CA GLY A 131 -13.55 -4.75 -7.67
C GLY A 131 -13.09 -4.14 -6.35
N GLU A 132 -12.45 -4.94 -5.50
CA GLU A 132 -11.87 -4.47 -4.25
C GLU A 132 -10.74 -3.46 -4.45
N LEU A 133 -9.84 -3.72 -5.41
CA LEU A 133 -8.76 -2.80 -5.72
C LEU A 133 -9.30 -1.46 -6.23
N LYS A 134 -10.37 -1.45 -7.05
CA LYS A 134 -11.01 -0.19 -7.46
C LYS A 134 -11.55 0.61 -6.29
N ILE A 135 -12.26 -0.06 -5.38
CA ILE A 135 -12.78 0.59 -4.16
C ILE A 135 -11.62 1.17 -3.34
N PHE A 136 -10.56 0.38 -3.18
CA PHE A 136 -9.35 0.78 -2.47
C PHE A 136 -8.70 2.02 -3.09
N LEU A 137 -8.52 2.01 -4.40
CA LEU A 137 -7.86 3.08 -5.14
C LEU A 137 -8.74 4.32 -5.27
N GLY A 138 -10.05 4.17 -5.34
CA GLY A 138 -11.01 5.27 -5.28
C GLY A 138 -10.93 6.06 -3.96
N ALA A 139 -10.51 5.43 -2.85
CA ALA A 139 -10.30 6.11 -1.58
C ALA A 139 -9.01 6.97 -1.55
N LEU A 140 -8.10 6.74 -2.49
CA LEU A 140 -6.75 7.30 -2.55
C LEU A 140 -6.64 8.46 -3.54
N THR A 141 -7.53 9.43 -3.41
CA THR A 141 -7.72 10.49 -4.42
C THR A 141 -6.52 11.43 -4.61
N THR A 142 -5.56 11.51 -3.68
CA THR A 142 -4.43 12.45 -3.78
C THR A 142 -3.12 11.85 -4.29
N ILE A 143 -3.09 10.53 -4.49
CA ILE A 143 -1.90 9.81 -4.92
C ILE A 143 -1.68 10.03 -6.42
N THR A 144 -0.42 10.28 -6.78
CA THR A 144 0.03 10.46 -8.16
C THR A 144 0.89 9.31 -8.64
N HIS A 145 1.52 8.56 -7.73
CA HIS A 145 2.36 7.41 -8.04
C HIS A 145 1.88 6.20 -7.25
N LEU A 146 1.49 5.14 -7.95
CA LEU A 146 1.07 3.88 -7.34
C LEU A 146 2.01 2.76 -7.78
N THR A 147 2.51 2.00 -6.82
CA THR A 147 3.23 0.76 -7.06
C THR A 147 2.43 -0.40 -6.48
N ILE A 148 2.13 -1.38 -7.31
CA ILE A 148 1.54 -2.66 -6.92
C ILE A 148 2.59 -3.73 -7.16
N GLN A 149 2.92 -4.51 -6.13
CA GLN A 149 3.97 -5.53 -6.21
C GLN A 149 3.49 -6.86 -5.64
N LYS A 150 3.81 -7.96 -6.32
CA LYS A 150 3.53 -9.34 -5.84
C LYS A 150 2.07 -9.49 -5.40
N MET A 151 1.15 -8.98 -6.21
CA MET A 151 -0.28 -9.05 -5.94
C MET A 151 -0.86 -10.29 -6.60
N ILE A 152 -1.64 -11.05 -5.84
CA ILE A 152 -2.50 -12.12 -6.35
C ILE A 152 -3.88 -11.56 -6.69
N LEU A 153 -4.31 -11.74 -7.92
CA LEU A 153 -5.70 -11.54 -8.30
C LEU A 153 -6.53 -12.79 -7.98
N ILE A 154 -7.57 -12.62 -7.16
CA ILE A 154 -8.45 -13.70 -6.68
C ILE A 154 -9.66 -13.90 -7.61
N ASP A 155 -9.94 -12.94 -8.51
CA ASP A 155 -11.04 -13.09 -9.45
C ASP A 155 -10.80 -14.28 -10.38
N ASN A 156 -11.87 -15.05 -10.65
CA ASN A 156 -11.92 -15.90 -11.84
C ASN A 156 -11.89 -14.95 -13.03
N LEU A 157 -10.68 -14.53 -13.43
CA LEU A 157 -10.48 -13.79 -14.66
C LEU A 157 -11.15 -14.65 -15.75
N PRO A 158 -12.16 -14.13 -16.48
CA PRO A 158 -12.62 -14.77 -17.69
C PRO A 158 -11.38 -15.20 -18.46
N THR A 159 -11.31 -16.44 -18.92
CA THR A 159 -10.19 -16.92 -19.74
C THR A 159 -9.85 -15.88 -20.80
N GLY A 160 -8.67 -15.27 -20.70
CA GLY A 160 -8.24 -14.17 -21.57
C GLY A 160 -8.55 -12.74 -21.09
N LEU A 161 -8.83 -12.50 -19.80
CA LEU A 161 -8.86 -11.12 -19.29
C LEU A 161 -7.46 -10.53 -19.42
N ASP A 162 -7.37 -9.63 -20.37
CA ASP A 162 -6.19 -8.89 -20.73
C ASP A 162 -5.71 -8.10 -19.50
N LEU A 163 -4.53 -8.45 -18.98
CA LEU A 163 -3.88 -7.71 -17.90
C LEU A 163 -3.83 -6.20 -18.21
N PHE A 164 -3.72 -5.85 -19.49
CA PHE A 164 -3.74 -4.46 -19.94
C PHE A 164 -5.11 -3.81 -19.75
N ALA A 165 -6.21 -4.52 -19.99
CA ALA A 165 -7.55 -4.02 -19.71
C ALA A 165 -7.73 -3.77 -18.20
N TRP A 166 -7.20 -4.66 -17.36
CA TRP A 166 -7.17 -4.50 -15.91
C TRP A 166 -6.37 -3.27 -15.48
N VAL A 167 -5.12 -3.13 -15.97
CA VAL A 167 -4.25 -1.97 -15.66
C VAL A 167 -4.93 -0.66 -16.08
N LYS A 168 -5.53 -0.64 -17.27
CA LYS A 168 -6.25 0.53 -17.80
C LYS A 168 -7.44 0.90 -16.92
N GLU A 169 -8.21 -0.09 -16.47
CA GLU A 169 -9.37 0.15 -15.63
C GLU A 169 -8.96 0.65 -14.24
N VAL A 170 -7.92 0.06 -13.65
CA VAL A 170 -7.29 0.52 -12.41
C VAL A 170 -6.81 1.97 -12.53
N ALA A 171 -6.06 2.29 -13.58
CA ALA A 171 -5.55 3.64 -13.81
C ALA A 171 -6.70 4.66 -13.97
N SER A 172 -7.77 4.28 -14.67
CA SER A 172 -8.95 5.15 -14.84
C SER A 172 -9.73 5.43 -13.55
N SER A 173 -9.57 4.56 -12.54
CA SER A 173 -10.26 4.69 -11.25
C SER A 173 -9.60 5.71 -10.30
N VAL A 174 -8.38 6.16 -10.61
CA VAL A 174 -7.62 7.12 -9.80
C VAL A 174 -7.39 8.40 -10.61
N SER A 175 -8.24 9.40 -10.40
CA SER A 175 -8.28 10.62 -11.23
C SER A 175 -6.97 11.43 -11.27
N ASN A 176 -6.13 11.31 -10.24
CA ASN A 176 -4.87 12.04 -10.12
C ASN A 176 -3.62 11.18 -10.40
N LEU A 177 -3.81 9.92 -10.79
CA LEU A 177 -2.70 9.00 -11.02
C LEU A 177 -1.92 9.42 -12.28
N LYS A 178 -0.63 9.64 -12.09
CA LYS A 178 0.33 10.00 -13.14
C LYS A 178 1.29 8.88 -13.47
N VAL A 179 1.45 7.93 -12.56
CA VAL A 179 2.36 6.80 -12.73
C VAL A 179 1.76 5.60 -12.01
N LEU A 180 1.64 4.50 -12.74
CA LEU A 180 1.27 3.19 -12.21
C LEU A 180 2.37 2.22 -12.55
N HIS A 181 3.02 1.66 -11.53
CA HIS A 181 3.94 0.55 -11.63
C HIS A 181 3.27 -0.72 -11.11
N VAL A 182 3.33 -1.77 -11.91
CA VAL A 182 2.85 -3.10 -11.52
C VAL A 182 4.02 -4.07 -11.65
N HIS A 183 4.25 -4.89 -10.64
CA HIS A 183 5.35 -5.84 -10.61
C HIS A 183 4.86 -7.19 -10.09
N ASN A 184 5.30 -8.28 -10.74
CA ASN A 184 5.05 -9.66 -10.32
C ASN A 184 3.57 -9.89 -9.98
N LEU A 185 2.67 -9.54 -10.90
CA LEU A 185 1.27 -9.85 -10.73
C LEU A 185 1.08 -11.35 -10.98
N ASP A 186 0.42 -12.03 -10.05
CA ASP A 186 0.09 -13.45 -10.16
C ASP A 186 -1.43 -13.61 -10.18
N ALA A 187 -1.93 -14.60 -10.92
CA ALA A 187 -3.35 -14.96 -10.90
C ALA A 187 -3.46 -16.35 -10.29
N GLU A 188 -4.33 -16.50 -9.27
CA GLU A 188 -4.54 -17.77 -8.56
C GLU A 188 -4.94 -18.92 -9.52
N CYS A 189 -5.44 -18.61 -10.72
CA CYS A 189 -5.79 -19.58 -11.76
C CYS A 189 -4.61 -20.18 -12.54
N GLY A 190 -3.35 -19.82 -12.26
CA GLY A 190 -2.17 -20.36 -12.97
C GLY A 190 -2.06 -19.93 -14.44
N CYS A 191 -2.86 -18.96 -14.88
CA CYS A 191 -2.86 -18.47 -16.26
C CYS A 191 -1.78 -17.40 -16.55
N LEU A 192 -1.07 -16.94 -15.52
CA LEU A 192 -0.07 -15.86 -15.61
C LEU A 192 1.34 -16.30 -15.17
N GLU A 193 1.70 -17.58 -15.35
CA GLU A 193 3.08 -18.01 -15.08
C GLU A 193 4.06 -17.26 -16.01
N GLY A 194 4.77 -16.27 -15.45
CA GLY A 194 6.02 -15.76 -16.01
C GLY A 194 6.06 -14.31 -16.52
N GLN A 195 5.07 -13.45 -16.28
CA GLN A 195 5.10 -12.09 -16.80
C GLN A 195 5.30 -11.03 -15.70
N ALA A 196 6.57 -10.66 -15.48
CA ALA A 196 6.91 -9.40 -14.84
C ALA A 196 6.81 -8.28 -15.88
N GLU A 197 5.60 -7.81 -16.17
CA GLU A 197 5.40 -6.69 -17.07
C GLU A 197 5.52 -5.37 -16.31
N PHE A 198 6.51 -4.56 -16.69
CA PHE A 198 6.66 -3.20 -16.19
C PHE A 198 5.70 -2.29 -16.94
N PHE A 199 4.77 -1.69 -16.23
CA PHE A 199 3.94 -0.62 -16.74
C PHE A 199 4.39 0.70 -16.14
N GLU A 200 4.47 1.75 -16.96
CA GLU A 200 4.59 3.12 -16.50
C GLU A 200 3.52 3.94 -17.22
N VAL A 201 2.38 4.14 -16.57
CA VAL A 201 1.29 4.93 -17.15
C VAL A 201 1.51 6.41 -16.85
N GLY A 202 2.39 7.06 -17.62
CA GLY A 202 2.70 8.50 -17.50
C GLY A 202 2.40 9.36 -18.74
N ARG A 203 1.90 8.76 -19.83
CA ARG A 203 1.55 9.46 -21.07
C ARG A 203 0.20 8.98 -21.59
N LYS A 204 -0.42 9.74 -22.51
CA LYS A 204 -1.51 9.19 -23.32
C LYS A 204 -0.95 7.99 -24.08
N PHE A 205 -1.66 6.88 -24.00
CA PHE A 205 -1.34 5.67 -24.74
C PHE A 205 -2.56 5.33 -25.57
N HIS A 206 -2.32 4.79 -26.76
CA HIS A 206 -3.35 4.15 -27.55
C HIS A 206 -2.94 2.70 -27.81
N VAL A 207 -3.95 1.86 -27.99
CA VAL A 207 -3.76 0.43 -28.27
C VAL A 207 -3.96 0.23 -29.76
N HIS A 208 -2.96 -0.35 -30.42
CA HIS A 208 -3.06 -0.75 -31.81
C HIS A 208 -2.64 -2.21 -31.92
N GLY A 209 -3.56 -3.09 -32.33
CA GLY A 209 -3.26 -4.51 -32.54
C GLY A 209 -2.88 -5.30 -31.28
N GLY A 210 -3.27 -4.85 -30.08
CA GLY A 210 -2.89 -5.50 -28.82
C GLY A 210 -1.55 -5.03 -28.26
N GLU A 211 -0.83 -4.16 -28.97
CA GLU A 211 0.39 -3.53 -28.48
C GLU A 211 0.10 -2.13 -27.92
N LEU A 212 0.80 -1.79 -26.84
CA LEU A 212 0.69 -0.49 -26.18
C LEU A 212 1.65 0.50 -26.83
N ILE A 213 1.11 1.50 -27.53
CA ILE A 213 1.90 2.55 -28.19
C ILE A 213 1.80 3.82 -27.36
N LEU A 214 2.95 4.32 -26.93
CA LEU A 214 3.07 5.60 -26.23
C LEU A 214 2.89 6.75 -27.23
N ASP A 215 1.94 7.67 -26.97
CA ASP A 215 1.82 8.89 -27.77
C ASP A 215 3.00 9.83 -27.47
N GLY A 216 3.81 10.12 -28.51
CA GLY A 216 4.92 11.08 -28.47
C GLY A 216 6.30 10.41 -28.38
N VAL A 217 7.01 10.38 -29.51
CA VAL A 217 8.29 9.68 -29.72
C VAL A 217 9.49 10.41 -29.09
N SER A 218 10.38 9.57 -28.53
CA SER A 218 11.83 9.69 -28.24
C SER A 218 12.37 10.93 -27.52
N ASP A 219 12.97 10.69 -26.35
CA ASP A 219 14.44 10.85 -26.23
C ASP A 219 14.97 10.14 -24.98
N GLY A 220 15.91 9.22 -25.19
CA GLY A 220 17.00 8.90 -24.26
C GLY A 220 16.69 8.15 -22.96
N LEU A 221 17.22 6.92 -22.90
CA LEU A 221 17.67 6.18 -21.71
C LEU A 221 16.56 5.39 -20.96
N TRP A 222 16.68 4.09 -20.66
CA TRP A 222 17.86 3.24 -20.43
C TRP A 222 17.68 1.82 -20.97
N LYS A 223 18.81 1.26 -21.41
CA LYS A 223 19.08 -0.17 -21.56
C LYS A 223 19.39 -0.80 -20.19
N SER A 224 19.12 -2.11 -20.14
CA SER A 224 19.65 -3.21 -19.30
C SER A 224 18.71 -3.71 -18.23
#